data_AF-A5I2I4-F1
#
_entry.id   AF-A5I2I4-F1
#
_cell.length_a   1.000
_cell.length_b   1.000
_cell.length_c   1.000
_cell.angle_alpha   90.00
_cell.angle_beta   90.00
_cell.angle_gamma   90.00
#
_symmetry.space_group_name_H-M   'P 1'
#
loop_
_entity.id
_entity.type
_entity.pdbx_description
1 polymer ?
#
loop_
_entity_poly.entity_id
_entity_poly.type
_entity_poly.pdbx_seq_one_letter_code
_entity_poly.pdbx_strand_id
1 'polypeptide(L)'
;MNKIRFKKGSFKMGYCIDKEEGIIKIKKENMELALKKLSNFFQNGGSLRWVNGFNIEDMTAVEDDEETPLELEEIWNDLRYGYKETKTHYEIVDFLGEKLGDDLKLFELIAEYCEDGYLQFAGEDGEHFRIVIKEGKATETWAQLTWN
;
A
#
# COMPACT_ATOMS: atom_id res chain seq x y z
N MET A 1 -6.41 -27.98 18.04
CA MET A 1 -5.65 -27.17 17.06
C MET A 1 -6.66 -26.45 16.19
N ASN A 2 -6.84 -25.14 16.41
CA ASN A 2 -7.78 -24.33 15.65
C ASN A 2 -7.13 -23.94 14.31
N LYS A 3 -7.88 -23.98 13.21
CA LYS A 3 -7.42 -23.57 11.88
C LYS A 3 -8.06 -22.24 11.52
N ILE A 4 -7.25 -21.19 11.38
CA ILE A 4 -7.71 -19.88 10.89
C ILE A 4 -7.88 -20.00 9.36
N ARG A 5 -9.02 -19.54 8.83
CA ARG A 5 -9.31 -19.49 7.39
C ARG A 5 -9.71 -18.07 7.01
N PHE A 6 -9.19 -17.58 5.88
CA PHE A 6 -9.48 -16.25 5.34
C PHE A 6 -10.50 -16.35 4.20
N LYS A 7 -11.48 -15.45 4.15
CA LYS A 7 -12.47 -15.32 3.06
C LYS A 7 -12.73 -13.85 2.73
N LYS A 8 -13.28 -13.59 1.55
CA LYS A 8 -13.72 -12.26 1.12
C LYS A 8 -14.95 -11.86 1.96
N GLY A 9 -14.82 -10.87 2.82
CA GLY A 9 -15.87 -10.36 3.71
C GLY A 9 -15.77 -8.84 3.81
N SER A 10 -16.87 -8.18 4.15
CA SER A 10 -16.94 -6.74 4.42
C SER A 10 -17.19 -6.57 5.92
N PHE A 11 -16.16 -6.11 6.65
CA PHE A 11 -16.25 -5.72 8.05
C PHE A 11 -16.09 -4.19 8.14
N LYS A 12 -16.91 -3.56 8.99
CA LYS A 12 -16.85 -2.11 9.27
C LYS A 12 -15.67 -1.87 10.22
N MET A 13 -14.61 -1.28 9.70
CA MET A 13 -13.39 -1.03 10.47
C MET A 13 -13.43 0.29 11.26
N GLY A 14 -12.76 0.26 12.42
CA GLY A 14 -12.15 1.40 13.10
C GLY A 14 -10.91 1.94 12.36
N TYR A 15 -10.35 3.04 12.84
CA TYR A 15 -9.37 3.85 12.10
C TYR A 15 -7.92 3.39 12.28
N CYS A 16 -7.62 2.66 13.36
CA CYS A 16 -6.28 2.22 13.71
C CYS A 16 -6.03 0.77 13.27
N ILE A 17 -4.92 0.55 12.55
CA ILE A 17 -4.45 -0.79 12.18
C ILE A 17 -2.96 -0.90 12.46
N ASP A 18 -2.52 -2.08 12.87
CA ASP A 18 -1.10 -2.40 13.08
C ASP A 18 -0.67 -3.46 12.07
N LYS A 19 0.46 -3.23 11.41
CA LYS A 19 1.05 -4.23 10.50
C LYS A 19 1.73 -5.32 11.32
N GLU A 20 1.33 -6.57 11.11
CA GLU A 20 1.86 -7.71 11.86
C GLU A 20 2.94 -8.46 11.09
N GLU A 21 2.65 -8.86 9.85
CA GLU A 21 3.52 -9.71 9.05
C GLU A 21 3.36 -9.44 7.55
N GLY A 22 4.23 -10.08 6.76
CA GLY A 22 4.20 -9.97 5.31
C GLY A 22 5.06 -8.84 4.76
N ILE A 23 5.30 -8.94 3.45
CA ILE A 23 6.09 -8.02 2.63
C ILE A 23 5.45 -8.02 1.23
N ILE A 24 5.32 -6.84 0.63
CA ILE A 24 5.06 -6.69 -0.81
C ILE A 24 6.33 -6.11 -1.45
N LYS A 25 6.78 -6.69 -2.55
CA LYS A 25 8.03 -6.30 -3.22
C LYS A 25 7.77 -5.68 -4.57
N ILE A 26 8.49 -4.61 -4.87
CA ILE A 26 8.52 -3.96 -6.18
C ILE A 26 9.98 -3.98 -6.65
N LYS A 27 10.23 -4.52 -7.84
CA LYS A 27 11.58 -4.42 -8.45
C LYS A 27 11.92 -2.96 -8.68
N LYS A 28 13.18 -2.58 -8.46
CA LYS A 28 13.62 -1.19 -8.64
C LYS A 28 13.27 -0.62 -10.01
N GLU A 29 13.41 -1.42 -11.06
CA GLU A 29 13.07 -1.05 -12.44
C GLU A 29 11.58 -0.73 -12.66
N ASN A 30 10.70 -1.20 -11.76
CA ASN A 30 9.26 -1.00 -11.83
C ASN A 30 8.75 0.15 -10.94
N MET A 31 9.56 0.67 -10.02
CA MET A 31 9.09 1.68 -9.06
C MET A 31 8.60 2.96 -9.75
N GLU A 32 9.35 3.44 -10.75
CA GLU A 32 8.94 4.63 -11.51
C GLU A 32 7.60 4.40 -12.26
N LEU A 33 7.38 3.19 -12.79
CA LEU A 33 6.12 2.84 -13.45
C LEU A 33 4.95 2.81 -12.47
N ALA A 34 5.17 2.28 -11.26
CA ALA A 34 4.17 2.28 -10.18
C ALA A 34 3.82 3.72 -9.76
N LEU A 35 4.82 4.58 -9.58
CA LEU A 35 4.61 5.99 -9.24
C LEU A 35 3.89 6.75 -10.36
N LYS A 36 4.23 6.50 -11.63
CA LYS A 36 3.51 7.08 -12.79
C LYS A 36 2.04 6.70 -12.78
N LYS A 37 1.74 5.44 -12.45
CA LYS A 37 0.35 4.95 -12.34
C LYS A 37 -0.42 5.67 -11.23
N LEU A 38 0.20 5.86 -10.07
CA LEU A 38 -0.40 6.59 -8.94
C LEU A 38 -0.58 8.08 -9.26
N SER A 39 0.46 8.74 -9.77
CA SER A 39 0.43 10.14 -10.23
C SER A 39 -0.72 10.36 -11.22
N ASN A 40 -0.82 9.51 -12.25
CA ASN A 40 -1.92 9.59 -13.22
C ASN A 40 -3.30 9.38 -12.58
N PHE A 41 -3.44 8.48 -11.60
CA PHE A 41 -4.70 8.29 -10.90
C PHE A 41 -5.16 9.58 -10.20
N PHE A 42 -4.26 10.25 -9.47
CA PHE A 42 -4.58 11.50 -8.77
C PHE A 42 -4.85 12.67 -9.73
N GLN A 43 -4.03 12.84 -10.77
CA GLN A 43 -4.22 13.89 -11.78
C GLN A 43 -5.55 13.78 -12.53
N ASN A 44 -6.12 12.56 -12.64
CA ASN A 44 -7.42 12.32 -13.24
C ASN A 44 -8.58 12.39 -12.23
N GLY A 45 -8.38 13.04 -11.07
CA GLY A 45 -9.40 13.24 -10.04
C GLY A 45 -9.63 12.02 -9.12
N GLY A 46 -8.76 11.02 -9.20
CA GLY A 46 -8.72 9.94 -8.22
C GLY A 46 -8.29 10.46 -6.85
N SER A 47 -8.79 9.84 -5.80
CA SER A 47 -8.39 10.13 -4.42
C SER A 47 -8.25 8.86 -3.62
N LEU A 48 -7.35 8.87 -2.64
CA LEU A 48 -7.23 7.84 -1.62
C LEU A 48 -7.59 8.50 -0.28
N ARG A 49 -8.88 8.67 -0.01
CA ARG A 49 -9.47 9.51 1.05
C ARG A 49 -8.60 10.67 1.56
N TRP A 50 -7.71 10.39 2.52
CA TRP A 50 -6.87 11.35 3.23
C TRP A 50 -5.64 11.83 2.45
N VAL A 51 -5.40 11.29 1.25
CA VAL A 51 -4.28 11.65 0.38
C VAL A 51 -4.82 12.30 -0.88
N ASN A 52 -4.34 13.52 -1.13
CA ASN A 52 -4.71 14.34 -2.29
C ASN A 52 -3.82 14.07 -3.52
N GLY A 53 -2.78 13.24 -3.39
CA GLY A 53 -1.93 12.78 -4.49
C GLY A 53 -0.62 13.54 -4.63
N PHE A 54 0.13 13.20 -5.68
CA PHE A 54 1.40 13.82 -6.06
C PHE A 54 1.56 13.81 -7.59
N ASN A 55 2.46 14.62 -8.13
CA ASN A 55 2.92 14.53 -9.52
C ASN A 55 4.32 13.94 -9.55
N ILE A 56 4.53 12.88 -10.34
CA ILE A 56 5.85 12.25 -10.45
C ILE A 56 6.88 13.17 -11.14
N GLU A 57 6.44 14.11 -11.97
CA GLU A 57 7.34 15.08 -12.62
C GLU A 57 8.00 16.01 -11.58
N ASP A 58 7.32 16.26 -10.46
CA ASP A 58 7.79 17.09 -9.35
C ASP A 58 8.85 16.39 -8.48
N MET A 59 9.10 15.09 -8.71
CA MET A 59 10.23 14.36 -8.10
C MET A 59 11.57 14.66 -8.79
N THR A 60 11.55 15.34 -9.95
CA THR A 60 12.77 15.71 -10.68
C THR A 60 13.32 17.04 -10.18
N ALA A 61 14.65 17.17 -10.11
CA ALA A 61 15.28 18.42 -9.71
C ALA A 61 14.85 19.57 -10.63
N VAL A 62 14.13 20.56 -10.09
CA VAL A 62 13.83 21.80 -10.80
C VAL A 62 15.12 22.60 -10.84
N GLU A 63 15.65 22.87 -12.04
CA GLU A 63 16.92 23.60 -12.19
C GLU A 63 16.82 25.08 -11.77
N ASP A 64 15.63 25.62 -11.44
CA ASP A 64 15.46 27.08 -11.29
C ASP A 64 14.31 27.59 -10.39
N ASP A 65 13.72 26.78 -9.49
CA ASP A 65 12.76 27.26 -8.48
C ASP A 65 13.14 26.75 -7.07
N GLU A 66 12.89 27.57 -6.04
CA GLU A 66 13.23 27.32 -4.62
C GLU A 66 12.51 26.10 -3.98
N GLU A 67 11.76 25.33 -4.77
CA GLU A 67 10.98 24.19 -4.29
C GLU A 67 11.83 22.92 -4.31
N THR A 68 11.97 22.28 -3.14
CA THR A 68 12.72 21.03 -3.03
C THR A 68 11.91 19.92 -3.70
N PRO A 69 12.50 19.15 -4.64
CA PRO A 69 11.82 18.06 -5.32
C PRO A 69 11.28 17.03 -4.32
N LEU A 70 10.11 16.45 -4.62
CA LEU A 70 9.53 15.40 -3.79
C LEU A 70 10.41 14.15 -3.80
N GLU A 71 10.83 13.71 -2.61
CA GLU A 71 11.59 12.49 -2.46
C GLU A 71 10.68 11.25 -2.43
N LEU A 72 11.22 10.10 -2.83
CA LEU A 72 10.48 8.83 -2.79
C LEU A 72 9.96 8.52 -1.39
N GLU A 73 10.76 8.81 -0.36
CA GLU A 73 10.38 8.63 1.05
C GLU A 73 9.16 9.47 1.42
N GLU A 74 9.08 10.73 0.99
CA GLU A 74 7.97 11.62 1.28
C GLU A 74 6.66 11.10 0.68
N ILE A 75 6.69 10.63 -0.57
CA ILE A 75 5.51 10.04 -1.23
C ILE A 75 4.99 8.82 -0.47
N TRP A 76 5.88 7.91 -0.08
CA TRP A 76 5.48 6.69 0.62
C TRP A 76 5.01 6.97 2.06
N ASN A 77 5.58 7.97 2.73
CA ASN A 77 5.11 8.47 4.02
C ASN A 77 3.70 9.06 3.92
N ASP A 78 3.41 9.82 2.86
CA ASP A 78 2.07 10.34 2.59
C ASP A 78 1.06 9.22 2.32
N LEU A 79 1.48 8.18 1.62
CA LEU A 79 0.70 6.96 1.42
C LEU A 79 0.58 6.09 2.68
N ARG A 80 1.25 6.43 3.79
CA ARG A 80 1.23 5.70 5.07
C ARG A 80 1.91 4.33 5.04
N TYR A 81 2.78 4.07 4.05
CA TYR A 81 3.48 2.80 3.92
C TYR A 81 4.99 2.99 3.94
N GLY A 82 5.65 2.38 4.92
CA GLY A 82 7.11 2.37 5.00
C GLY A 82 7.70 1.29 4.10
N TYR A 83 8.83 1.60 3.48
CA TYR A 83 9.58 0.65 2.65
C TYR A 83 11.03 0.54 3.09
N LYS A 84 11.63 -0.60 2.74
CA LYS A 84 13.07 -0.85 2.83
C LYS A 84 13.63 -1.00 1.43
N GLU A 85 14.71 -0.29 1.15
CA GLU A 85 15.48 -0.49 -0.08
C GLU A 85 16.46 -1.66 0.05
N THR A 86 16.50 -2.51 -0.97
CA THR A 86 17.49 -3.57 -1.13
C THR A 86 18.28 -3.36 -2.43
N LYS A 87 19.23 -4.25 -2.74
CA LYS A 87 19.99 -4.15 -3.99
C LYS A 87 19.09 -4.15 -5.23
N THR A 88 17.99 -4.88 -5.21
CA THR A 88 17.16 -5.17 -6.40
C THR A 88 15.69 -4.75 -6.27
N HIS A 89 15.22 -4.50 -5.05
CA HIS A 89 13.82 -4.25 -4.75
C HIS A 89 13.63 -3.11 -3.76
N TYR A 90 12.45 -2.50 -3.82
CA TYR A 90 11.82 -1.85 -2.68
C TYR A 90 10.85 -2.83 -2.03
N GLU A 91 10.99 -3.04 -0.74
CA GLU A 91 10.15 -3.93 0.06
C GLU A 91 9.23 -3.08 0.94
N ILE A 92 7.93 -3.09 0.67
CA ILE A 92 6.92 -2.47 1.55
C ILE A 92 6.80 -3.38 2.76
N VAL A 93 7.23 -2.87 3.91
CA VAL A 93 7.42 -3.66 5.13
C VAL A 93 6.70 -3.09 6.33
N ASP A 94 6.19 -1.87 6.24
CA ASP A 94 5.62 -1.16 7.38
C ASP A 94 4.39 -0.34 7.00
N PHE A 95 3.63 0.04 8.02
CA PHE A 95 2.45 0.89 7.92
C PHE A 95 2.48 1.93 9.04
N LEU A 96 2.21 3.18 8.70
CA LEU A 96 2.38 4.33 9.60
C LEU A 96 1.06 5.08 9.77
N GLY A 97 0.53 5.12 10.99
CA GLY A 97 -0.61 5.98 11.34
C GLY A 97 -1.97 5.31 11.13
N GLU A 98 -2.93 6.08 10.58
CA GLU A 98 -4.32 5.61 10.39
C GLU A 98 -4.55 5.09 8.98
N LYS A 99 -5.47 4.13 8.86
CA LYS A 99 -5.86 3.53 7.58
C LYS A 99 -6.29 4.64 6.59
N LEU A 100 -5.81 4.58 5.35
CA LEU A 100 -6.26 5.51 4.31
C LEU A 100 -7.77 5.40 4.09
N GLY A 101 -8.32 4.20 4.30
CA GLY A 101 -9.74 3.87 4.13
C GLY A 101 -10.03 3.30 2.74
N ASP A 102 -9.10 3.46 1.79
CA ASP A 102 -9.10 2.87 0.45
C ASP A 102 -7.76 2.17 0.14
N ASP A 103 -7.10 1.59 1.14
CA ASP A 103 -5.79 0.94 1.02
C ASP A 103 -5.77 -0.15 -0.05
N LEU A 104 -6.84 -0.94 -0.16
CA LEU A 104 -6.95 -1.93 -1.24
C LEU A 104 -6.82 -1.26 -2.61
N LYS A 105 -7.38 -0.06 -2.80
CA LYS A 105 -7.30 0.67 -4.06
C LYS A 105 -5.87 1.09 -4.39
N LEU A 106 -5.09 1.52 -3.40
CA LEU A 106 -3.67 1.79 -3.57
C LEU A 106 -2.96 0.56 -4.13
N PHE A 107 -3.13 -0.60 -3.49
CA PHE A 107 -2.48 -1.83 -3.93
C PHE A 107 -3.01 -2.36 -5.25
N GLU A 108 -4.29 -2.17 -5.57
CA GLU A 108 -4.86 -2.50 -6.89
C GLU A 108 -4.20 -1.69 -8.02
N LEU A 109 -3.85 -0.42 -7.78
CA LEU A 109 -3.20 0.42 -8.79
C LEU A 109 -1.78 -0.05 -9.10
N ILE A 110 -1.06 -0.56 -8.11
CA ILE A 110 0.35 -0.94 -8.26
C ILE A 110 0.58 -2.46 -8.40
N ALA A 111 -0.46 -3.28 -8.26
CA ALA A 111 -0.34 -4.74 -8.19
C ALA A 111 0.40 -5.35 -9.39
N GLU A 112 0.21 -4.82 -10.59
CA GLU A 112 0.86 -5.31 -11.83
C GLU A 112 2.39 -5.12 -11.82
N TYR A 113 2.91 -4.24 -10.96
CA TYR A 113 4.34 -3.93 -10.80
C TYR A 113 4.98 -4.65 -9.62
N CYS A 114 4.16 -5.28 -8.77
CA CYS A 114 4.57 -6.00 -7.57
C CYS A 114 4.82 -7.48 -7.86
N GLU A 115 5.70 -8.10 -7.08
CA GLU A 115 5.78 -9.56 -6.98
C GLU A 115 4.64 -10.11 -6.08
N ASP A 116 4.33 -11.40 -6.24
CA ASP A 116 3.40 -12.09 -5.36
C ASP A 116 3.83 -11.96 -3.89
N GLY A 117 2.88 -11.56 -3.04
CA GLY A 117 3.18 -11.21 -1.65
C GLY A 117 1.93 -10.81 -0.89
N TYR A 118 2.09 -10.44 0.37
CA TYR A 118 0.97 -9.95 1.19
C TYR A 118 1.46 -9.07 2.32
N LEU A 119 0.55 -8.24 2.84
CA LEU A 119 0.67 -7.59 4.13
C LEU A 119 -0.49 -8.06 5.01
N GLN A 120 -0.21 -8.40 6.26
CA GLN A 120 -1.22 -8.72 7.27
C GLN A 120 -1.30 -7.59 8.29
N PHE A 121 -2.53 -7.27 8.67
CA PHE A 121 -2.85 -6.24 9.63
C PHE A 121 -3.77 -6.80 10.72
N ALA A 122 -3.59 -6.30 11.94
CA ALA A 122 -4.56 -6.37 13.00
C ALA A 122 -5.34 -5.05 13.05
N GLY A 123 -6.66 -5.14 13.10
CA GLY A 123 -7.57 -4.02 13.34
C GLY A 123 -7.99 -3.93 14.79
N GLU A 124 -8.81 -2.91 15.08
CA GLU A 124 -9.51 -2.78 16.35
C GLU A 124 -10.36 -4.05 16.64
N ASP A 125 -10.47 -4.43 17.91
CA ASP A 125 -11.22 -5.61 18.38
C ASP A 125 -10.68 -7.00 17.94
N GLY A 126 -9.42 -7.08 17.52
CA GLY A 126 -8.75 -8.35 17.22
C GLY A 126 -9.15 -8.96 15.87
N GLU A 127 -9.71 -8.14 14.98
CA GLU A 127 -9.91 -8.51 13.57
C GLU A 127 -8.56 -8.56 12.85
N HIS A 128 -8.37 -9.53 11.96
CA HIS A 128 -7.18 -9.60 11.12
C HIS A 128 -7.57 -9.65 9.66
N PHE A 129 -6.86 -8.89 8.83
CA PHE A 129 -7.03 -8.93 7.38
C PHE A 129 -5.69 -8.91 6.66
N ARG A 130 -5.72 -9.30 5.39
CA ARG A 130 -4.56 -9.29 4.51
C ARG A 130 -4.87 -8.56 3.23
N ILE A 131 -3.92 -7.74 2.79
CA ILE A 131 -3.83 -7.31 1.40
C ILE A 131 -2.88 -8.28 0.70
N VAL A 132 -3.38 -8.99 -0.30
CA VAL A 132 -2.65 -10.03 -1.02
C VAL A 132 -2.46 -9.62 -2.47
N ILE A 133 -1.21 -9.58 -2.92
CA ILE A 133 -0.84 -9.49 -4.33
C ILE A 133 -0.62 -10.89 -4.87
N LYS A 134 -1.36 -11.24 -5.92
CA LYS A 134 -1.16 -12.49 -6.64
C LYS A 134 -1.45 -12.31 -8.12
N GLU A 135 -0.51 -12.72 -8.98
CA GLU A 135 -0.66 -12.67 -10.45
C GLU A 135 -1.07 -11.27 -10.94
N GLY A 136 -0.42 -10.23 -10.39
CA GLY A 136 -0.67 -8.84 -10.76
C GLY A 136 -1.99 -8.27 -10.27
N LYS A 137 -2.65 -8.91 -9.28
CA LYS A 137 -3.94 -8.44 -8.72
C LYS A 137 -3.86 -8.33 -7.20
N ALA A 138 -4.40 -7.24 -6.66
CA ALA A 138 -4.58 -7.05 -5.23
C ALA A 138 -5.97 -7.53 -4.77
N THR A 139 -6.02 -8.17 -3.61
CA THR A 139 -7.28 -8.53 -2.95
C THR A 139 -7.17 -8.33 -1.45
N GLU A 140 -8.27 -7.92 -0.81
CA GLU A 140 -8.38 -7.90 0.65
C GLU A 140 -9.09 -9.18 1.11
N THR A 141 -8.53 -9.86 2.11
CA THR A 141 -9.08 -11.09 2.69
C THR A 141 -9.11 -10.99 4.21
N TRP A 142 -10.22 -11.42 4.81
CA TRP A 142 -10.48 -11.27 6.25
C TRP A 142 -10.42 -12.62 6.94
N ALA A 143 -9.78 -12.69 8.10
CA ALA A 143 -9.84 -13.86 8.96
C ALA A 143 -11.27 -14.01 9.49
N GLN A 144 -11.82 -15.22 9.44
CA GLN A 144 -13.07 -15.53 10.14
C GLN A 144 -12.78 -16.51 11.27
N LEU A 145 -13.18 -16.15 12.49
CA LEU A 145 -13.25 -17.06 13.62
C LEU A 145 -14.40 -18.05 13.38
N THR A 146 -14.06 -19.31 13.06
CA THR A 146 -15.03 -20.40 13.02
C THR A 146 -14.93 -21.20 14.32
N TRP A 147 -15.98 -21.16 15.13
CA TRP A 147 -16.18 -22.06 16.26
C TRP A 147 -16.71 -23.39 15.71
N ASN A 148 -15.87 -24.43 15.70
CA ASN A 148 -16.31 -25.81 15.46
C ASN A 148 -16.58 -26.50 16.80
#